data_AF-Q2J7C0-F1
#
_entry.id   AF-Q2J7C0-F1
#
_cell.length_a   1.000
_cell.length_b   1.000
_cell.length_c   1.000
_cell.angle_alpha   90.00
_cell.angle_beta   90.00
_cell.angle_gamma   90.00
#
_symmetry.space_group_name_H-M   'P 1'
#
loop_
_entity.id
_entity.type
_entity.pdbx_description
1 polymer ?
#
loop_
_entity_poly.entity_id
_entity_poly.type
_entity_poly.pdbx_seq_one_letter_code
_entity_poly.pdbx_strand_id
1 'polypeptide(L)'
;MRHLPNRANPHHPPQTRPAGRRPPRGHRPGLAGRVPPLAPPVERGIAWLTAHGNRRVPYRGVARNDSWLHHRAAAPNLRRLVNLGLTRTSDNSWIPTTAAAEQDFP
;
A
#
# COMPACT_ATOMS: atom_id res chain seq x y z
N MET A 1 0.49 -1.39 -69.81
CA MET A 1 -0.07 -1.84 -68.51
C MET A 1 1.06 -2.19 -67.55
N ARG A 2 1.39 -1.29 -66.61
CA ARG A 2 1.96 -1.63 -65.29
C ARG A 2 1.84 -0.40 -64.40
N HIS A 3 0.93 -0.50 -63.45
CA HIS A 3 0.74 0.41 -62.33
C HIS A 3 1.97 0.39 -61.43
N LEU A 4 2.36 1.56 -60.90
CA LEU A 4 2.61 1.84 -59.47
C LEU A 4 3.09 3.29 -59.30
N PRO A 5 2.37 4.11 -58.52
CA PRO A 5 3.04 5.02 -57.61
C PRO A 5 2.99 4.48 -56.17
N ASN A 6 4.18 4.51 -55.57
CA ASN A 6 4.53 4.06 -54.23
C ASN A 6 4.31 5.18 -53.21
N ARG A 7 3.56 4.86 -52.14
CA ARG A 7 3.51 5.48 -50.81
C ARG A 7 3.25 7.00 -50.70
N ALA A 8 1.96 7.35 -50.74
CA ALA A 8 1.46 8.33 -49.78
C ALA A 8 1.47 7.63 -48.40
N ASN A 9 2.33 8.08 -47.50
CA ASN A 9 2.29 7.72 -46.08
C ASN A 9 1.14 8.50 -45.45
N PRO A 10 0.00 7.89 -45.10
CA PRO A 10 -1.00 8.61 -44.33
C PRO A 10 -0.42 8.73 -42.93
N HIS A 11 -0.08 9.96 -42.52
CA HIS A 11 0.18 10.27 -41.13
C HIS A 11 -0.99 9.75 -40.31
N HIS A 12 -0.79 8.62 -39.63
CA HIS A 12 -1.67 8.17 -38.57
C HIS A 12 -1.72 9.33 -37.56
N PRO A 13 -2.89 9.94 -37.30
CA PRO A 13 -2.97 10.86 -36.18
C PRO A 13 -2.60 10.06 -34.91
N PRO A 14 -1.85 10.65 -33.95
CA PRO A 14 -1.66 9.98 -32.67
C PRO A 14 -3.05 9.67 -32.12
N GLN A 15 -3.34 8.39 -31.92
CA GLN A 15 -4.50 7.98 -31.14
C GLN A 15 -4.25 8.46 -29.71
N THR A 16 -4.62 9.70 -29.42
CA THR A 16 -4.90 10.13 -28.06
C THR A 16 -6.05 9.26 -27.60
N ARG A 17 -5.75 8.15 -26.91
CA ARG A 17 -6.74 7.48 -26.06
C ARG A 17 -7.32 8.59 -25.20
N PRO A 18 -8.61 8.96 -25.34
CA PRO A 18 -9.18 9.89 -24.39
C PRO A 18 -8.95 9.25 -23.03
N ALA A 19 -8.23 9.97 -22.15
CA ALA A 19 -8.14 9.60 -20.75
C ALA A 19 -9.58 9.35 -20.33
N GLY A 20 -9.92 8.07 -20.10
CA GLY A 20 -11.29 7.64 -19.86
C GLY A 20 -11.80 8.51 -18.74
N ARG A 21 -12.66 9.48 -19.10
CA ARG A 21 -13.21 10.45 -18.18
C ARG A 21 -13.92 9.57 -17.18
N ARG A 22 -13.36 9.44 -15.97
CA ARG A 22 -14.04 8.73 -14.89
C ARG A 22 -15.41 9.38 -14.85
N PRO A 23 -16.51 8.63 -15.09
CA PRO A 23 -17.81 9.26 -15.15
C PRO A 23 -17.96 10.07 -13.85
N PRO A 24 -18.49 11.29 -13.91
CA PRO A 24 -18.81 12.02 -12.70
C PRO A 24 -19.59 11.06 -11.81
N ARG A 25 -19.29 11.02 -10.51
CA ARG A 25 -20.05 10.20 -9.57
C ARG A 25 -21.50 10.64 -9.68
N GLY A 26 -22.26 9.94 -10.50
CA GLY A 26 -23.68 10.19 -10.67
C GLY A 26 -24.31 9.99 -9.32
N HIS A 27 -25.09 10.97 -8.88
CA HIS A 27 -26.04 10.79 -7.80
C HIS A 27 -26.95 9.62 -8.21
N ARG A 28 -26.62 8.40 -7.79
CA ARG A 28 -27.42 7.20 -8.08
C ARG A 28 -28.72 7.33 -7.29
N PRO A 29 -29.85 7.73 -7.91
CA PRO A 29 -31.11 7.85 -7.20
C PRO A 29 -31.56 6.42 -6.87
N GLY A 30 -31.83 6.13 -5.60
CA GLY A 30 -32.29 4.80 -5.15
C GLY A 30 -31.37 4.05 -4.19
N LEU A 31 -30.22 4.59 -3.78
CA LEU A 31 -29.39 4.03 -2.69
C LEU A 31 -29.64 4.67 -1.32
N ALA A 32 -30.67 5.51 -1.20
CA ALA A 32 -31.09 6.09 0.07
C ALA A 32 -31.71 4.99 0.95
N GLY A 33 -30.88 4.34 1.76
CA GLY A 33 -31.33 3.42 2.81
C GLY A 33 -30.52 2.13 2.95
N ARG A 34 -29.74 1.72 1.94
CA ARG A 34 -28.94 0.49 2.01
C ARG A 34 -27.46 0.81 2.16
N VAL A 35 -27.00 0.89 3.40
CA VAL A 35 -25.57 0.93 3.71
C VAL A 35 -25.00 -0.45 3.34
N PRO A 36 -24.01 -0.54 2.43
CA PRO A 36 -23.34 -1.81 2.19
C PRO A 36 -22.70 -2.29 3.49
N PRO A 37 -22.69 -3.60 3.77
CA PRO A 37 -22.06 -4.14 4.96
C PRO A 37 -20.66 -3.58 5.11
N LEU A 38 -20.38 -3.07 6.31
CA LEU A 38 -19.05 -2.70 6.71
C LEU A 38 -18.18 -3.95 6.59
N ALA A 39 -17.17 -3.93 5.71
CA ALA A 39 -16.24 -5.05 5.59
C ALA A 39 -15.70 -5.39 7.00
N PRO A 40 -15.67 -6.68 7.39
CA PRO A 40 -15.13 -7.11 8.67
C PRO A 40 -13.67 -6.62 8.82
N PRO A 41 -13.17 -6.53 10.06
CA PRO A 41 -11.91 -5.83 10.36
C PRO A 41 -10.73 -6.28 9.50
N VAL A 42 -10.64 -7.60 9.22
CA VAL A 42 -9.55 -8.17 8.40
C VAL A 42 -9.66 -7.77 6.93
N GLU A 43 -10.86 -7.83 6.36
CA GLU A 43 -11.11 -7.48 4.95
C GLU A 43 -10.95 -5.98 4.71
N ARG A 44 -11.36 -5.14 5.68
CA ARG A 44 -11.08 -3.70 5.68
C ARG A 44 -9.58 -3.42 5.77
N GLY A 45 -8.86 -4.16 6.63
CA GLY A 45 -7.41 -4.05 6.77
C GLY A 45 -6.70 -4.35 5.45
N ILE A 46 -7.04 -5.47 4.80
CA ILE A 46 -6.48 -5.84 3.49
C ILE A 46 -6.86 -4.82 2.42
N ALA A 47 -8.10 -4.32 2.41
CA ALA A 47 -8.54 -3.30 1.48
C ALA A 47 -7.73 -2.00 1.64
N TRP A 48 -7.47 -1.54 2.86
CA TRP A 48 -6.67 -0.33 3.11
C TRP A 48 -5.20 -0.51 2.74
N LEU A 49 -4.63 -1.67 3.08
CA LEU A 49 -3.27 -2.01 2.69
C LEU A 49 -3.13 -1.99 1.16
N THR A 50 -4.08 -2.57 0.44
CA THR A 50 -4.00 -2.70 -1.02
C THR A 50 -4.46 -1.45 -1.78
N ALA A 51 -5.31 -0.59 -1.19
CA ALA A 51 -5.90 0.58 -1.83
C ALA A 51 -4.88 1.61 -2.35
N HIS A 52 -3.73 1.76 -1.67
CA HIS A 52 -2.70 2.75 -2.02
C HIS A 52 -1.54 2.15 -2.85
N GLY A 53 -1.77 1.02 -3.51
CA GLY A 53 -0.80 0.43 -4.42
C GLY A 53 0.25 -0.47 -3.77
N ASN A 54 0.09 -0.84 -2.49
CA ASN A 54 0.98 -1.78 -1.77
C ASN A 54 0.79 -3.26 -2.19
N ARG A 55 0.30 -3.50 -3.42
CA ARG A 55 0.01 -4.83 -3.98
C ARG A 55 1.19 -5.41 -4.77
N ARG A 56 2.30 -4.69 -4.89
CA ARG A 56 3.47 -5.09 -5.68
C ARG A 56 4.67 -5.21 -4.76
N VAL A 57 5.34 -6.34 -4.88
CA VAL A 57 6.61 -6.60 -4.21
C VAL A 57 7.75 -6.29 -5.20
N PRO A 58 8.79 -5.54 -4.80
CA PRO A 58 9.77 -5.00 -5.72
C PRO A 58 10.80 -6.04 -6.21
N TYR A 59 10.94 -7.17 -5.52
CA TYR A 59 11.95 -8.18 -5.85
C TYR A 59 11.36 -9.46 -6.44
N ARG A 60 12.20 -10.25 -7.12
CA ARG A 60 11.87 -11.62 -7.51
C ARG A 60 12.23 -12.58 -6.38
N GLY A 61 11.34 -13.52 -6.09
CA GLY A 61 11.52 -14.55 -5.05
C GLY A 61 11.02 -14.12 -3.67
N VAL A 62 10.75 -15.10 -2.82
CA VAL A 62 10.11 -14.89 -1.50
C VAL A 62 11.08 -14.26 -0.50
N ALA A 63 12.28 -14.82 -0.34
CA ALA A 63 13.23 -14.39 0.69
C ALA A 63 13.59 -12.90 0.63
N ARG A 64 13.87 -12.36 -0.56
CA ARG A 64 14.24 -10.95 -0.71
C ARG A 64 13.07 -10.01 -0.42
N ASN A 65 11.86 -10.44 -0.75
CA ASN A 65 10.64 -9.68 -0.49
C ASN A 65 10.25 -9.71 0.99
N ASP A 66 10.43 -10.86 1.64
CA ASP A 66 10.22 -11.02 3.07
C ASP A 66 11.14 -10.09 3.87
N SER A 67 12.44 -10.14 3.58
CA SER A 67 13.43 -9.22 4.18
C SER A 67 13.06 -7.75 3.96
N TRP A 68 12.60 -7.39 2.76
CA TRP A 68 12.19 -6.02 2.44
C TRP A 68 10.97 -5.55 3.23
N LEU A 69 9.96 -6.41 3.39
CA LEU A 69 8.78 -6.11 4.20
C LEU A 69 9.16 -5.93 5.67
N HIS A 70 10.01 -6.81 6.20
CA HIS A 70 10.50 -6.72 7.58
C HIS A 70 11.24 -5.41 7.83
N HIS A 71 12.16 -5.00 6.94
CA HIS A 71 12.88 -3.74 7.09
C HIS A 71 11.95 -2.51 7.05
N ARG A 72 10.96 -2.52 6.15
CA ARG A 72 9.99 -1.41 6.04
C ARG A 72 9.06 -1.31 7.26
N ALA A 73 8.71 -2.43 7.87
CA ALA A 73 7.90 -2.45 9.09
C ALA A 73 8.72 -2.16 10.35
N ALA A 74 9.98 -2.61 10.41
CA ALA A 74 10.83 -2.50 11.59
C ALA A 74 11.10 -1.04 11.99
N ALA A 75 11.45 -0.17 11.04
CA ALA A 75 11.77 1.23 11.33
C ALA A 75 10.61 2.00 12.00
N PRO A 76 9.39 2.05 11.43
CA PRO A 76 8.27 2.73 12.08
C PRO A 76 7.82 2.04 13.37
N ASN A 77 7.89 0.71 13.45
CA ASN A 77 7.57 -0.03 14.67
C ASN A 77 8.56 0.29 15.79
N LEU A 78 9.87 0.33 15.51
CA LEU A 78 10.89 0.69 16.49
C LEU A 78 10.71 2.12 16.96
N ARG A 79 10.48 3.07 16.05
CA ARG A 79 10.17 4.46 16.42
C ARG A 79 8.95 4.55 17.33
N ARG A 80 7.88 3.82 17.03
CA ARG A 80 6.68 3.77 17.85
C ARG A 80 6.98 3.17 19.22
N LEU A 81 7.70 2.06 19.27
CA LEU A 81 8.05 1.40 20.54
C LEU A 81 8.90 2.30 21.43
N VAL A 82 9.92 2.97 20.88
CA VAL A 82 10.71 3.97 21.61
C VAL A 82 9.83 5.08 22.17
N ASN A 83 8.90 5.62 21.36
CA ASN A 83 7.94 6.62 21.82
C ASN A 83 6.98 6.10 22.90
N LEU A 84 6.70 4.79 22.93
CA LEU A 84 5.86 4.13 23.94
C LEU A 84 6.66 3.69 25.18
N GLY A 85 7.95 4.02 25.26
CA GLY A 85 8.80 3.71 26.40
C GLY A 85 9.62 2.43 26.25
N LEU A 86 9.95 1.98 25.04
CA LEU A 86 11.00 0.98 24.87
C LEU A 86 12.36 1.60 25.22
N THR A 87 13.00 1.10 26.28
CA THR A 87 14.27 1.60 26.79
C THR A 87 15.37 0.55 26.63
N ARG A 88 16.62 1.02 26.53
CA ARG A 88 17.81 0.16 26.44
C ARG A 88 18.45 0.04 27.81
N THR A 89 18.73 -1.19 28.24
CA THR A 89 19.39 -1.48 29.52
C THR A 89 20.92 -1.45 29.40
N SER A 90 21.61 -1.48 30.54
CA SER A 90 23.08 -1.51 30.60
C SER A 90 23.68 -2.80 30.02
N ASP A 91 22.94 -3.91 30.06
CA ASP A 91 23.28 -5.21 29.44
C ASP A 91 22.91 -5.29 27.95
N ASN A 92 22.57 -4.17 27.32
CA ASN A 92 22.26 -4.08 25.89
C ASN A 92 20.94 -4.75 25.48
N SER A 93 20.07 -5.08 26.44
CA SER A 93 18.71 -5.57 26.22
C SER A 93 17.73 -4.41 26.01
N TRP A 94 16.55 -4.73 25.49
CA TRP A 94 15.46 -3.77 25.27
C TRP A 94 14.27 -4.19 26.11
N ILE A 95 13.85 -3.33 27.02
CA ILE A 95 12.70 -3.56 27.89
C ILE A 95 11.67 -2.45 27.70
N PRO A 96 10.36 -2.75 27.76
CA PRO A 96 9.37 -1.69 27.84
C PRO A 96 9.43 -1.04 29.23
N THR A 97 9.16 0.27 29.32
CA THR A 97 9.25 1.02 30.58
C THR A 97 8.36 0.44 31.67
N THR A 98 7.24 -0.19 31.28
CA THR A 98 6.33 -0.88 32.20
C THR A 98 6.95 -2.12 32.85
N ALA A 99 7.93 -2.75 32.22
CA ALA A 99 8.66 -3.89 32.78
C ALA A 99 9.88 -3.45 33.62
N ALA A 100 10.40 -2.24 33.38
CA ALA A 100 11.50 -1.67 34.18
C ALA A 100 11.07 -1.36 35.62
N ALA A 101 9.81 -0.96 35.84
CA ALA A 101 9.27 -0.63 37.16
C ALA A 101 9.06 -1.85 38.07
N GLU A 102 9.06 -3.07 37.51
CA GLU A 102 8.79 -4.31 38.26
C GLU A 102 10.06 -4.97 38.82
N GLN A 103 11.25 -4.55 38.38
CA GLN A 103 12.53 -5.13 38.81
C GLN A 103 13.15 -4.45 40.05
N ASP A 104 12.50 -3.43 40.59
CA ASP A 104 13.02 -2.60 41.71
C ASP A 104 12.20 -2.76 43.00
N PHE A 105 11.41 -3.83 43.12
CA PHE A 105 10.69 -4.19 44.35
C PHE A 105 11.59 -5.06 45.26
N PRO A 106 11.73 -4.73 46.56
CA PRO A 106 12.60 -5.47 47.49
C PRO A 106 12.11 -6.89 47.80
#